data_AF-A0A1E4FUJ3-F1
#
_entry.id   AF-A0A1E4FUJ3-F1
#
_cell.length_a   1.000
_cell.length_b   1.000
_cell.length_c   1.000
_cell.angle_alpha   90.00
_cell.angle_beta   90.00
_cell.angle_gamma   90.00
#
_symmetry.space_group_name_H-M   'P 1'
#
loop_
_entity.id
_entity.type
_entity.pdbx_description
1 polymer ?
#
loop_
_entity_poly.entity_id
_entity_poly.type
_entity_poly.pdbx_seq_one_letter_code
_entity_poly.pdbx_strand_id
1 'polypeptide(L)'
;MPERPSIVNGSILSATEGEFGDVHSTSRTRGSELFINPLMSLYWGFDLAKVAERNLYLPRLRDKFSRNETSLAIEEFHDSLPRHREPRLIPH
;
A
#
# COMPACT_ATOMS: atom_id res chain seq x y z
N MET A 1 23.51 -4.42 -16.99
CA MET A 1 22.07 -4.46 -16.64
C MET A 1 21.65 -5.92 -16.48
N PRO A 2 20.76 -6.26 -15.53
CA PRO A 2 20.29 -7.65 -15.33
C PRO A 2 19.59 -8.17 -16.59
N GLU A 3 19.66 -9.48 -16.85
CA GLU A 3 19.04 -10.09 -18.03
C GLU A 3 17.51 -9.96 -18.05
N ARG A 4 16.90 -9.88 -16.85
CA ARG A 4 15.46 -9.68 -16.67
C ARG A 4 15.22 -8.61 -15.61
N PRO A 5 15.11 -7.33 -15.99
CA PRO A 5 14.81 -6.28 -15.03
C PRO A 5 13.45 -6.53 -14.35
N SER A 6 13.38 -6.20 -13.06
CA SER A 6 12.15 -6.31 -12.27
C SER A 6 11.13 -5.27 -12.75
N ILE A 7 9.93 -5.74 -13.10
CA ILE A 7 8.81 -4.88 -13.48
C ILE A 7 8.41 -4.01 -12.30
N VAL A 8 8.28 -4.61 -11.11
CA VAL A 8 7.83 -3.92 -9.89
C VAL A 8 8.81 -2.83 -9.47
N ASN A 9 10.12 -3.13 -9.39
CA ASN A 9 11.10 -2.12 -8.99
C ASN A 9 11.21 -1.01 -10.03
N GLY A 10 11.06 -1.35 -11.32
CA GLY A 10 10.98 -0.36 -12.40
C GLY A 10 9.78 0.57 -12.23
N SER A 11 8.60 0.03 -11.90
CA SER A 11 7.41 0.83 -11.65
C SER A 11 7.53 1.72 -10.42
N ILE A 12 8.17 1.24 -9.34
CA ILE A 12 8.44 2.06 -8.14
C ILE A 12 9.37 3.23 -8.49
N LEU A 13 10.43 2.97 -9.27
CA LEU A 13 11.36 4.01 -9.68
C LEU A 13 10.66 5.06 -10.56
N SER A 14 9.94 4.62 -11.59
CA SER A 14 9.18 5.51 -12.47
C SER A 14 8.14 6.34 -11.70
N ALA A 15 7.40 5.73 -10.77
CA ALA A 15 6.48 6.48 -9.91
C ALA A 15 7.19 7.52 -9.02
N THR A 16 8.41 7.23 -8.57
CA THR A 16 9.24 8.17 -7.80
C THR A 16 9.70 9.35 -8.66
N GLU A 17 9.87 9.14 -9.96
CA GLU A 17 10.20 10.17 -10.96
C GLU A 17 8.98 10.98 -11.44
N GLY A 18 7.77 10.62 -11.01
CA GLY A 18 6.52 11.28 -11.42
C GLY A 18 5.85 10.67 -12.65
N GLU A 19 6.33 9.52 -13.11
CA GLU A 19 5.80 8.81 -14.28
C GLU A 19 4.69 7.82 -13.84
N PHE A 20 3.48 8.02 -14.35
CA PHE A 20 2.28 7.26 -13.97
C PHE A 20 1.45 6.85 -15.20
N GLY A 21 0.61 5.84 -15.06
CA GLY A 21 -0.15 5.28 -16.17
C GLY A 21 0.68 4.31 -17.00
N ASP A 22 0.49 4.32 -18.33
CA ASP A 22 1.11 3.37 -19.27
C ASP A 22 2.54 3.76 -19.67
N VAL A 23 3.46 3.66 -18.71
CA VAL A 23 4.88 4.03 -18.89
C VAL A 23 5.78 2.81 -18.87
N HIS A 24 6.61 2.67 -19.91
CA HIS A 24 7.52 1.53 -20.09
C HIS A 24 8.99 1.91 -19.98
N SER A 25 9.56 1.80 -18.77
CA SER A 25 10.99 2.05 -18.51
C SER A 25 11.93 0.98 -19.06
N THR A 26 11.42 -0.20 -19.43
CA THR A 26 12.21 -1.30 -20.01
C THR A 26 11.53 -1.95 -21.21
N SER A 27 12.27 -2.68 -22.03
CA SER A 27 11.71 -3.44 -23.15
C SER A 27 10.83 -4.61 -22.71
N ARG A 28 10.97 -5.09 -21.47
CA ARG A 28 10.28 -6.28 -20.94
C ARG A 28 8.76 -6.13 -20.90
N THR A 29 8.26 -4.91 -20.70
CA THR A 29 6.82 -4.64 -20.56
C THR A 29 6.21 -4.10 -21.84
N ARG A 30 7.01 -3.94 -22.91
CA ARG A 30 6.50 -3.47 -24.21
C ARG A 30 5.62 -4.54 -24.85
N GLY A 31 4.48 -4.12 -25.40
CA GLY A 31 3.50 -5.01 -26.05
C GLY A 31 2.37 -5.49 -25.13
N SER A 32 2.32 -5.01 -23.89
CA SER A 32 1.20 -5.18 -22.96
C SER A 32 0.93 -3.85 -22.25
N GLU A 33 -0.29 -3.62 -21.77
CA GLU A 33 -0.59 -2.45 -20.92
C GLU A 33 0.08 -2.61 -19.54
N LEU A 34 0.78 -1.57 -19.08
CA LEU A 34 1.40 -1.50 -17.77
C LEU A 34 0.87 -0.28 -17.03
N PHE A 35 0.00 -0.45 -16.04
CA PHE A 35 -0.46 0.69 -15.24
C PHE A 35 0.43 0.95 -14.02
N ILE A 36 1.25 2.01 -14.07
CA ILE A 36 1.99 2.50 -12.90
C ILE A 36 1.08 3.37 -12.04
N ASN A 37 0.80 2.93 -10.82
CA ASN A 37 -0.02 3.67 -9.86
C ASN A 37 0.84 4.74 -9.16
N PRO A 38 0.37 6.00 -9.06
CA PRO A 38 1.11 7.08 -8.37
C PRO A 38 1.47 6.80 -6.91
N LEU A 39 0.70 5.95 -6.23
CA LEU A 39 0.98 5.52 -4.86
C LEU A 39 2.17 4.56 -4.75
N MET A 40 2.69 4.00 -5.86
CA MET A 40 3.88 3.14 -5.83
C MET A 40 5.13 3.88 -5.36
N SER A 41 5.18 5.21 -5.52
CA SER A 41 6.24 6.05 -4.95
C SER A 41 6.36 5.89 -3.43
N LEU A 42 5.26 5.59 -2.73
CA LEU A 42 5.26 5.34 -1.29
C LEU A 42 6.18 4.17 -0.93
N TYR A 43 6.27 3.14 -1.78
CA TYR A 43 7.10 1.96 -1.51
C TYR A 43 8.59 2.29 -1.44
N TRP A 44 9.03 3.38 -2.06
CA TRP A 44 10.42 3.83 -1.96
C TRP A 44 10.76 4.34 -0.56
N GLY A 45 9.83 5.06 0.09
CA GLY A 45 10.02 5.65 1.41
C GLY A 45 9.44 4.82 2.57
N PHE A 46 8.83 3.67 2.29
CA PHE A 46 8.10 2.88 3.28
C PHE A 46 9.02 1.93 4.05
N ASP A 47 9.19 2.18 5.35
CA ASP A 47 9.82 1.22 6.26
C ASP A 47 8.75 0.33 6.90
N LEU A 48 8.65 -0.91 6.41
CA LEU A 48 7.67 -1.88 6.88
C LEU A 48 7.78 -2.15 8.39
N ALA A 49 9.00 -2.29 8.92
CA ALA A 49 9.19 -2.61 10.33
C ALA A 49 8.70 -1.44 11.20
N LYS A 50 9.03 -0.20 10.83
CA LYS A 50 8.59 1.01 11.55
C LYS A 50 7.09 1.24 11.46
N VAL A 51 6.46 0.90 10.35
CA VAL A 51 5.00 1.00 10.20
C VAL A 51 4.30 -0.10 10.99
N ALA A 52 4.81 -1.32 10.95
CA ALA A 52 4.27 -2.44 11.73
C ALA A 52 4.35 -2.18 13.24
N GLU A 53 5.46 -1.62 13.73
CA GLU A 53 5.65 -1.24 15.14
C GLU A 53 4.56 -0.28 15.65
N ARG A 54 4.07 0.61 14.79
CA ARG A 54 3.04 1.62 15.13
C ARG A 54 1.62 1.19 14.77
N ASN A 55 1.43 0.01 14.19
CA ASN A 55 0.12 -0.45 13.78
C ASN A 55 -0.71 -0.89 15.00
N LEU A 56 -1.85 -0.24 15.21
CA LEU A 56 -2.72 -0.49 16.37
C LEU A 56 -3.53 -1.79 16.25
N TYR A 57 -3.70 -2.33 15.04
CA TYR A 57 -4.45 -3.56 14.79
C TYR A 57 -3.58 -4.81 14.92
N LEU A 58 -2.29 -4.76 14.55
CA LEU A 58 -1.44 -5.96 14.54
C LEU A 58 -1.43 -6.73 15.88
N PRO A 59 -1.32 -6.09 17.06
CA PRO A 59 -1.40 -6.83 18.32
C PRO A 59 -2.76 -7.50 18.57
N ARG A 60 -3.85 -6.93 18.04
CA ARG A 60 -5.23 -7.39 18.22
C ARG A 60 -5.61 -8.50 17.24
N LEU A 61 -4.96 -8.52 16.09
CA LEU A 61 -5.20 -9.48 15.01
C LEU A 61 -4.30 -10.73 15.09
N ARG A 62 -3.32 -10.75 16.00
CA ARG A 62 -2.30 -11.81 16.08
C ARG A 62 -2.88 -13.24 16.08
N ASP A 63 -3.98 -13.43 16.79
CA ASP A 63 -4.62 -14.74 16.98
C ASP A 63 -5.99 -14.84 16.28
N LYS A 64 -6.24 -14.00 15.26
CA LYS A 64 -7.48 -14.01 14.47
C LYS A 64 -7.20 -14.61 13.10
N PHE A 65 -7.98 -15.61 12.70
CA PHE A 65 -7.71 -16.41 11.49
C PHE A 65 -8.82 -16.30 10.44
N SER A 66 -9.94 -15.68 10.80
CA SER A 66 -11.06 -15.45 9.90
C SER A 66 -11.31 -13.97 9.62
N ARG A 67 -11.97 -13.71 8.49
CA ARG A 67 -12.45 -12.38 8.13
C ARG A 67 -13.37 -11.80 9.19
N ASN A 68 -14.28 -12.62 9.75
CA ASN A 68 -15.25 -12.15 10.74
C ASN A 68 -14.56 -11.76 12.05
N GLU A 69 -13.60 -12.57 12.53
CA GLU A 69 -12.81 -12.22 13.71
C GLU A 69 -11.99 -10.94 13.51
N THR A 70 -11.47 -10.74 12.29
CA THR A 70 -10.75 -9.52 11.93
C THR A 70 -11.66 -8.31 11.98
N SER A 71 -12.86 -8.39 11.37
CA SER A 71 -13.86 -7.32 11.41
C SER A 71 -14.24 -6.98 12.84
N LEU A 72 -14.57 -7.99 13.65
CA LEU A 72 -14.98 -7.80 15.03
C LEU A 72 -13.87 -7.13 15.86
N ALA A 73 -12.61 -7.56 15.72
CA ALA A 73 -11.49 -6.96 16.44
C ALA A 73 -11.24 -5.49 16.04
N ILE A 74 -11.56 -5.10 14.80
CA ILE A 74 -11.48 -3.71 14.34
C ILE A 74 -12.64 -2.89 14.95
N GLU A 75 -13.85 -3.42 14.93
CA GLU A 75 -15.05 -2.79 15.52
C GLU A 75 -14.87 -2.58 17.03
N GLU A 76 -14.47 -3.63 17.77
CA GLU A 76 -14.16 -3.54 19.20
C GLU A 76 -13.10 -2.48 19.50
N PHE A 77 -12.07 -2.36 18.65
CA PHE A 77 -11.07 -1.31 18.81
C PHE A 77 -11.67 0.07 18.59
N HIS A 78 -12.50 0.27 17.56
CA HIS A 78 -13.15 1.54 17.30
C HIS A 78 -14.04 1.95 18.47
N ASP A 79 -14.86 1.04 18.99
CA ASP A 79 -15.74 1.29 20.13
C ASP A 79 -14.98 1.63 21.42
N SER A 80 -13.73 1.16 21.55
CA SER A 80 -12.85 1.50 22.67
C SER A 80 -12.27 2.92 22.62
N LEU A 81 -12.36 3.61 21.47
CA LEU A 81 -11.79 4.94 21.31
C LEU A 81 -12.72 6.00 21.93
N PRO A 82 -12.16 7.00 22.64
CA PRO A 82 -12.97 8.04 23.27
C PRO A 82 -13.70 8.96 22.27
N ARG A 83 -13.30 8.93 20.99
CA ARG A 83 -13.90 9.75 19.93
C ARG A 83 -13.66 9.13 18.56
N HIS A 84 -14.71 9.05 17.76
CA HIS A 84 -14.59 8.73 16.34
C HIS A 84 -14.32 10.00 15.53
N ARG A 85 -13.54 9.86 14.45
CA ARG A 85 -13.39 10.94 13.48
C ARG A 85 -14.71 11.07 12.71
N GLU A 86 -15.30 12.27 12.74
CA GLU A 86 -16.47 12.59 11.90
C GLU A 86 -16.16 12.30 10.42
N PRO A 87 -17.04 11.56 9.72
CA PRO A 87 -16.90 11.34 8.29
C PRO A 87 -16.82 12.68 7.55
N ARG A 88 -15.76 12.87 6.74
CA ARG A 88 -15.60 14.06 5.88
C ARG A 88 -15.20 13.61 4.49
N LEU A 89 -15.83 14.21 3.49
CA LEU A 89 -15.40 14.06 2.10
C LEU A 89 -13.97 14.61 1.94
N ILE A 90 -13.19 13.93 1.10
CA ILE A 90 -11.87 14.42 0.71
C ILE A 90 -12.10 15.68 -0.15
N PRO A 91 -11.44 16.81 0.16
CA PRO A 91 -11.55 18.03 -0.66
C PRO A 91 -11.18 17.73 -2.12
N HIS A 92 -11.94 18.30 -3.05
CA HIS A 92 -11.67 18.26 -4.48
C HIS A 92 -10.76 19.42 -4.89
#